data_AF-A0A3N5G3Z5-F1
#
_entry.id   AF-A0A3N5G3Z5-F1
#
_cell.length_a   1.000
_cell.length_b   1.000
_cell.length_c   1.000
_cell.angle_alpha   90.00
_cell.angle_beta   90.00
_cell.angle_gamma   90.00
#
_symmetry.space_group_name_H-M   'P 1'
#
loop_
_entity.id
_entity.type
_entity.pdbx_description
1 polymer ?
#
loop_
_entity_poly.entity_id
_entity_poly.type
_entity_poly.pdbx_seq_one_letter_code
_entity_poly.pdbx_strand_id
1 'polypeptide(L)'
;MSRLRVALAGSDDRETIYRLRHAVYAGELGQHSANEEGRLRDGLDDFNEYVVVRQGGEVAGFVSLTPPGLNGYSIDKYFAREDLPFPIDEGLWEVRLLTVPSRHRGRALAFLLMYAAFRLAASRGGTRIVAIGRRELLGLYRKAGLHPL
;
A
#
# COMPACT_ATOMS: atom_id res chain seq x y z
N MET A 1 -4.42 -1.31 -26.98
CA MET A 1 -4.16 -1.50 -25.53
C MET A 1 -4.54 -0.23 -24.79
N SER A 2 -5.34 -0.31 -23.72
CA SER A 2 -5.68 0.87 -22.91
C SER A 2 -4.47 1.35 -22.11
N ARG A 3 -4.20 2.66 -22.15
CA ARG A 3 -3.07 3.32 -21.49
C ARG A 3 -3.20 3.24 -19.96
N LEU A 4 -2.10 2.92 -19.29
CA LEU A 4 -1.98 3.00 -17.83
C LEU A 4 -1.62 4.43 -17.41
N ARG A 5 -2.25 4.93 -16.34
CA ARG A 5 -1.92 6.22 -15.72
C ARG A 5 -1.69 6.03 -14.23
N VAL A 6 -0.54 6.50 -13.73
CA VAL A 6 -0.26 6.57 -12.29
C VAL A 6 -0.61 7.97 -11.78
N ALA A 7 -1.24 8.08 -10.61
CA ALA A 7 -1.53 9.36 -9.97
C ALA A 7 -1.60 9.19 -8.44
N LEU A 8 -1.39 10.29 -7.71
CA LEU A 8 -1.86 10.39 -6.33
C LEU A 8 -3.39 10.31 -6.33
N ALA A 9 -3.94 9.57 -5.36
CA ALA A 9 -5.37 9.42 -5.20
C ALA A 9 -5.98 10.69 -4.62
N GLY A 10 -7.09 11.13 -5.21
CA GLY A 10 -7.89 12.24 -4.68
C GLY A 10 -8.92 11.78 -3.63
N SER A 11 -9.73 12.71 -3.14
CA SER A 11 -10.92 12.41 -2.33
C SER A 11 -11.85 11.41 -3.03
N ASP A 12 -12.05 11.61 -4.33
CA ASP A 12 -13.00 10.84 -5.14
C ASP A 12 -12.55 9.38 -5.34
N ASP A 13 -11.27 9.09 -5.09
CA ASP A 13 -10.73 7.74 -5.14
C ASP A 13 -10.95 6.94 -3.85
N ARG A 14 -11.19 7.60 -2.73
CA ARG A 14 -11.18 6.97 -1.40
C ARG A 14 -12.23 5.88 -1.27
N GLU A 15 -13.46 6.14 -1.69
CA GLU A 15 -14.53 5.14 -1.67
C GLU A 15 -14.21 3.93 -2.57
N THR A 16 -13.62 4.16 -3.74
CA THR A 16 -13.17 3.06 -4.62
C THR A 16 -12.08 2.23 -3.95
N ILE A 17 -11.09 2.88 -3.33
CA ILE A 17 -10.02 2.22 -2.58
C ILE A 17 -10.60 1.38 -1.44
N TYR A 18 -11.53 1.90 -0.64
CA TYR A 18 -12.11 1.18 0.50
C TYR A 18 -12.92 -0.05 0.06
N ARG A 19 -13.66 0.05 -1.05
CA ARG A 19 -14.37 -1.09 -1.65
C ARG A 19 -13.40 -2.13 -2.19
N LEU A 20 -12.33 -1.72 -2.86
CA LEU A 20 -11.29 -2.64 -3.33
C LEU A 20 -10.57 -3.33 -2.17
N ARG A 21 -10.29 -2.59 -1.08
CA ARG A 21 -9.74 -3.17 0.15
C ARG A 21 -10.66 -4.24 0.70
N HIS A 22 -11.96 -3.97 0.83
CA HIS A 22 -12.93 -4.97 1.30
C HIS A 22 -12.97 -6.20 0.39
N ALA A 23 -13.13 -6.00 -0.91
CA ALA A 23 -13.20 -7.09 -1.87
C ALA A 23 -11.97 -8.01 -1.82
N VAL A 24 -10.77 -7.45 -1.67
CA VAL A 24 -9.53 -8.24 -1.62
C VAL A 24 -9.25 -8.76 -0.22
N TYR A 25 -9.18 -7.90 0.80
CA TYR A 25 -8.72 -8.29 2.12
C TYR A 25 -9.77 -9.03 2.95
N ALA A 26 -11.06 -8.74 2.77
CA ALA A 26 -12.12 -9.49 3.43
C ALA A 26 -12.67 -10.61 2.53
N GLY A 27 -12.97 -10.30 1.27
CA GLY A 27 -13.60 -11.25 0.35
C GLY A 27 -12.67 -12.35 -0.14
N GLU A 28 -11.49 -11.98 -0.64
CA GLU A 28 -10.59 -12.94 -1.29
C GLU A 28 -9.57 -13.57 -0.33
N LEU A 29 -8.90 -12.74 0.49
CA LEU A 29 -7.81 -13.18 1.33
C LEU A 29 -8.26 -13.64 2.72
N GLY A 30 -9.49 -13.30 3.14
CA GLY A 30 -10.02 -13.63 4.47
C GLY A 30 -9.23 -13.02 5.63
N GLN A 31 -8.49 -11.94 5.41
CA GLN A 31 -7.70 -11.25 6.44
C GLN A 31 -8.55 -10.37 7.36
N HIS A 32 -9.73 -9.97 6.90
CA HIS A 32 -10.73 -9.23 7.68
C HIS A 32 -12.10 -9.89 7.51
N SER A 33 -12.98 -9.71 8.49
CA SER A 33 -14.38 -10.09 8.33
C SER A 33 -15.06 -9.21 7.27
N ALA A 34 -15.85 -9.84 6.40
CA ALA A 34 -16.74 -9.09 5.52
C ALA A 34 -17.79 -8.34 6.35
N ASN A 35 -18.10 -7.12 5.93
CA ASN A 35 -19.16 -6.29 6.50
C ASN A 35 -20.18 -5.86 5.43
N GLU A 36 -21.37 -5.46 5.87
CA GLU A 36 -22.49 -5.05 5.01
C GLU A 36 -22.22 -3.75 4.24
N GLU A 37 -21.35 -2.88 4.76
CA GLU A 37 -21.00 -1.62 4.09
C GLU A 37 -20.14 -1.84 2.82
N GLY A 38 -19.54 -3.04 2.68
CA GLY A 38 -18.73 -3.38 1.51
C GLY A 38 -17.45 -2.56 1.39
N ARG A 39 -16.94 -2.02 2.52
CA ARG A 39 -15.76 -1.15 2.55
C ARG A 39 -14.88 -1.44 3.77
N LEU A 40 -13.57 -1.22 3.66
CA LEU A 40 -12.62 -1.32 4.76
C LEU A 40 -11.83 -0.02 4.92
N ARG A 41 -11.77 0.47 6.16
CA ARG A 41 -11.02 1.66 6.60
C ARG A 41 -10.28 1.37 7.90
N ASP A 42 -9.21 2.10 8.16
CA ASP A 42 -8.53 2.18 9.45
C ASP A 42 -8.12 3.62 9.76
N GLY A 43 -7.69 3.90 10.99
CA GLY A 43 -7.33 5.27 11.42
C GLY A 43 -6.14 5.86 10.67
N LEU A 44 -5.34 5.05 9.96
CA LEU A 44 -4.23 5.56 9.17
C LEU A 44 -4.71 6.19 7.85
N ASP A 45 -5.96 5.93 7.44
CA ASP A 45 -6.53 6.48 6.20
C ASP A 45 -6.57 8.02 6.15
N ASP A 46 -6.65 8.66 7.32
CA ASP A 46 -6.81 10.09 7.46
C ASP A 46 -5.52 10.87 7.09
N PHE A 47 -4.37 10.20 7.11
CA PHE A 47 -3.07 10.78 6.80
C PHE A 47 -2.27 9.99 5.76
N ASN A 48 -2.65 8.75 5.48
CA ASN A 48 -2.00 7.99 4.43
C ASN A 48 -2.17 8.64 3.07
N GLU A 49 -1.07 8.62 2.33
CA GLU A 49 -1.06 8.91 0.92
C GLU A 49 -1.37 7.65 0.13
N TYR A 50 -2.14 7.82 -0.93
CA TYR A 50 -2.51 6.73 -1.81
C TYR A 50 -2.00 7.04 -3.21
N VAL A 51 -1.42 6.03 -3.85
CA VAL A 51 -1.12 6.05 -5.26
C VAL A 51 -2.05 5.05 -5.95
N VAL A 52 -2.71 5.49 -7.02
CA VAL A 52 -3.57 4.65 -7.85
C VAL A 52 -2.94 4.45 -9.23
N VAL A 53 -3.17 3.29 -9.81
CA VAL A 53 -3.01 3.07 -11.25
C VAL A 53 -4.38 2.95 -11.88
N ARG A 54 -4.63 3.76 -12.92
CA ARG A 54 -5.84 3.71 -13.71
C ARG A 54 -5.61 3.05 -15.06
N GLN A 55 -6.62 2.33 -15.53
CA GLN A 55 -6.67 1.78 -16.88
C GLN A 55 -8.06 2.04 -17.48
N GLY A 56 -8.13 2.80 -18.57
CA GLY A 56 -9.43 3.17 -19.16
C GLY A 56 -10.31 4.02 -18.25
N GLY A 57 -9.70 4.80 -17.33
CA GLY A 57 -10.41 5.64 -16.35
C GLY A 57 -10.67 4.98 -15.00
N GLU A 58 -10.75 3.65 -14.96
CA GLU A 58 -11.01 2.89 -13.73
C GLU A 58 -9.75 2.65 -12.90
N VAL A 59 -9.88 2.60 -11.57
CA VAL A 59 -8.80 2.21 -10.66
C VAL A 59 -8.52 0.70 -10.82
N ALA A 60 -7.37 0.39 -11.40
CA ALA A 60 -6.88 -0.98 -11.64
C ALA A 60 -6.03 -1.52 -10.49
N GLY A 61 -5.65 -0.67 -9.53
CA GLY A 61 -4.92 -1.04 -8.33
C GLY A 61 -4.45 0.20 -7.57
N PHE A 62 -4.04 0.01 -6.32
CA PHE A 62 -3.52 1.08 -5.47
C PHE A 62 -2.46 0.57 -4.50
N VAL A 63 -1.73 1.51 -3.90
CA VAL A 63 -0.83 1.29 -2.77
C VAL A 63 -0.94 2.47 -1.81
N SER A 64 -0.85 2.19 -0.51
CA SER A 64 -0.89 3.18 0.56
C SER A 64 0.51 3.42 1.09
N LEU A 65 0.77 4.66 1.52
CA LEU A 65 2.00 5.05 2.18
C LEU A 65 1.67 5.80 3.46
N THR A 66 2.24 5.38 4.58
CA THR A 66 2.25 6.14 5.82
C THR A 66 3.49 7.04 5.81
N PRO A 67 3.35 8.38 5.76
CA PRO A 67 4.48 9.29 5.87
C PRO A 67 5.07 9.30 7.29
N PRO A 68 6.31 9.81 7.46
CA PRO A 68 6.87 10.09 8.78
C PRO A 68 6.01 11.10 9.54
N GLY A 69 5.98 10.95 10.88
CA GLY A 69 5.28 11.87 11.77
C GLY A 69 4.73 11.21 13.03
N LEU A 70 3.90 11.96 13.75
CA LEU A 70 3.39 11.59 15.09
C LEU A 70 2.25 10.56 15.06
N ASN A 71 1.69 10.25 13.90
CA ASN A 71 0.50 9.41 13.80
C ASN A 71 0.77 7.90 13.91
N GLY A 72 2.04 7.51 14.05
CA GLY A 72 2.48 6.11 14.17
C GLY A 72 2.36 5.33 12.85
N TYR A 73 2.81 4.08 12.90
CA TYR A 73 2.83 3.17 11.75
C TYR A 73 1.98 1.94 12.04
N SER A 74 1.58 1.21 11.00
CA SER A 74 0.89 -0.07 11.20
C SER A 74 1.80 -1.15 11.76
N ILE A 75 3.12 -1.05 11.54
CA ILE A 75 4.13 -1.94 12.14
C ILE A 75 4.17 -1.87 13.67
N ASP A 76 3.75 -0.74 14.27
CA ASP A 76 3.71 -0.57 15.74
C ASP A 76 2.73 -1.56 16.41
N LYS A 77 1.84 -2.20 15.64
CA LYS A 77 0.93 -3.25 16.13
C LYS A 77 1.60 -4.60 16.34
N TYR A 78 2.77 -4.80 15.74
CA TYR A 78 3.43 -6.10 15.63
C TYR A 78 4.79 -6.13 16.31
N PHE A 79 5.46 -4.98 16.42
CA PHE A 79 6.82 -4.87 16.92
C PHE A 79 6.94 -3.67 17.85
N ALA A 80 7.67 -3.84 18.95
CA ALA A 80 8.17 -2.70 19.71
C ALA A 80 9.27 -2.00 18.88
N ARG A 81 9.38 -0.68 18.98
CA ARG A 81 10.28 0.09 18.09
C ARG A 81 11.74 -0.18 18.41
N GLU A 82 12.03 -0.45 19.68
CA GLU A 82 13.33 -0.87 20.21
C GLU A 82 13.81 -2.23 19.66
N ASP A 83 12.89 -3.08 19.21
CA ASP A 83 13.22 -4.39 18.63
C ASP A 83 13.52 -4.31 17.13
N LEU A 84 13.28 -3.15 16.48
CA LEU A 84 13.53 -2.99 15.06
C LEU A 84 15.02 -2.76 14.78
N PRO A 85 15.60 -3.41 13.77
CA PRO A 85 17.02 -3.26 13.43
C PRO A 85 17.33 -1.96 12.67
N PHE A 86 16.47 -0.96 12.80
CA PHE A 86 16.60 0.36 12.16
C PHE A 86 15.86 1.41 12.98
N PRO A 87 16.29 2.68 12.92
CA PRO A 87 15.60 3.77 13.59
C PRO A 87 14.23 4.05 12.93
N ILE A 88 13.28 4.48 13.74
CA ILE A 88 12.07 5.16 13.29
C ILE A 88 12.34 6.66 13.35
N ASP A 89 12.64 7.26 12.21
CA ASP A 89 13.00 8.67 12.05
C ASP A 89 12.15 9.37 10.96
N GLU A 90 12.44 10.65 10.71
CA GLU A 90 11.77 11.48 9.69
C GLU A 90 12.02 11.00 8.25
N GLY A 91 12.90 10.02 8.05
CA GLY A 91 13.17 9.39 6.75
C GLY A 91 12.43 8.07 6.53
N LEU A 92 11.78 7.52 7.57
CA LEU A 92 11.03 6.27 7.46
C LEU A 92 9.65 6.49 6.81
N TRP A 93 9.35 5.65 5.83
CA TRP A 93 8.03 5.54 5.22
C TRP A 93 7.54 4.10 5.31
N GLU A 94 6.25 3.90 5.55
CA GLU A 94 5.66 2.56 5.53
C GLU A 94 4.83 2.38 4.27
N VAL A 95 5.17 1.39 3.45
CA VAL A 95 4.37 0.99 2.30
C VAL A 95 3.39 -0.10 2.73
N ARG A 96 2.11 0.14 2.47
CA ARG A 96 1.00 -0.69 2.94
C ARG A 96 -0.01 -0.96 1.83
N LEU A 97 -0.84 -1.96 2.07
CA LEU A 97 -2.07 -2.20 1.32
C LEU A 97 -1.89 -2.29 -0.21
N LEU A 98 -0.76 -2.83 -0.68
CA LEU A 98 -0.53 -3.05 -2.11
C LEU A 98 -1.62 -3.98 -2.67
N THR A 99 -2.51 -3.42 -3.49
CA THR A 99 -3.74 -4.09 -3.91
C THR A 99 -3.92 -3.99 -5.41
N VAL A 100 -3.99 -5.15 -6.06
CA VAL A 100 -4.38 -5.30 -7.47
C VAL A 100 -5.52 -6.31 -7.53
N PRO A 101 -6.74 -5.93 -7.97
CA PRO A 101 -7.86 -6.86 -8.12
C PRO A 101 -7.51 -7.99 -9.10
N SER A 102 -8.05 -9.18 -8.87
CA SER A 102 -7.74 -10.40 -9.64
C SER A 102 -7.79 -10.20 -11.16
N ARG A 103 -8.81 -9.50 -11.69
CA ARG A 103 -8.98 -9.15 -13.11
C ARG A 103 -7.82 -8.35 -13.74
N HIS A 104 -6.97 -7.72 -12.92
CA HIS A 104 -5.82 -6.92 -13.36
C HIS A 104 -4.47 -7.52 -12.96
N ARG A 105 -4.43 -8.68 -12.28
CA ARG A 105 -3.19 -9.37 -11.89
C ARG A 105 -2.47 -10.00 -13.08
N GLY A 106 -1.21 -10.39 -12.86
CA GLY A 106 -0.32 -10.90 -13.91
C GLY A 106 0.23 -9.80 -14.84
N ARG A 107 -0.14 -8.54 -14.59
CA ARG A 107 0.38 -7.35 -15.26
C ARG A 107 1.47 -6.70 -14.41
N ALA A 108 2.26 -5.82 -15.00
CA ALA A 108 3.29 -5.04 -14.29
C ALA A 108 2.75 -4.05 -13.24
N LEU A 109 1.45 -4.08 -12.89
CA LEU A 109 0.80 -3.12 -12.00
C LEU A 109 1.34 -3.14 -10.58
N ALA A 110 1.59 -4.31 -10.00
CA ALA A 110 2.13 -4.40 -8.65
C ALA A 110 3.53 -3.76 -8.57
N PHE A 111 4.39 -4.02 -9.56
CA PHE A 111 5.70 -3.39 -9.67
C PHE A 111 5.61 -1.89 -9.91
N LEU A 112 4.70 -1.44 -10.79
CA LEU A 112 4.48 -0.03 -11.06
C LEU A 112 4.03 0.72 -9.80
N LEU A 113 3.12 0.12 -9.01
CA LEU A 113 2.67 0.68 -7.73
C LEU A 113 3.80 0.74 -6.70
N MET A 114 4.56 -0.34 -6.52
CA MET A 114 5.73 -0.33 -5.61
C MET A 114 6.78 0.70 -6.04
N TYR A 115 7.06 0.80 -7.34
CA TYR A 115 7.98 1.82 -7.86
C TYR A 115 7.45 3.23 -7.64
N ALA A 116 6.14 3.47 -7.86
CA ALA A 116 5.54 4.77 -7.62
C ALA A 116 5.55 5.14 -6.13
N ALA A 117 5.31 4.18 -5.23
CA ALA A 117 5.47 4.36 -3.79
C ALA A 117 6.91 4.74 -3.43
N PHE A 118 7.88 4.01 -3.95
CA PHE A 118 9.30 4.34 -3.78
C PHE A 118 9.63 5.75 -4.26
N ARG A 119 9.17 6.13 -5.46
CA ARG A 119 9.42 7.47 -6.02
C ARG A 119 8.74 8.57 -5.21
N LEU A 120 7.56 8.32 -4.65
CA LEU A 120 6.87 9.27 -3.78
C LEU A 120 7.66 9.50 -2.49
N ALA A 121 8.00 8.44 -1.77
CA ALA A 121 8.80 8.53 -0.54
C ALA A 121 10.14 9.24 -0.80
N ALA A 122 10.88 8.82 -1.84
CA ALA A 122 12.15 9.43 -2.20
C ALA A 122 12.02 10.91 -2.57
N SER A 123 10.96 11.31 -3.29
CA SER A 123 10.73 12.72 -3.64
C SER A 123 10.44 13.62 -2.43
N ARG A 124 10.10 13.02 -1.28
CA ARG A 124 9.80 13.70 -0.03
C ARG A 124 10.90 13.51 1.02
N GLY A 125 12.11 13.11 0.60
CA GLY A 125 13.25 12.92 1.49
C GLY A 125 13.25 11.60 2.26
N GLY A 126 12.35 10.67 1.94
CA GLY A 126 12.34 9.34 2.52
C GLY A 126 13.64 8.58 2.19
N THR A 127 14.28 8.04 3.23
CA THR A 127 15.52 7.29 3.15
C THR A 127 15.32 5.79 3.39
N ARG A 128 14.17 5.41 3.97
CA ARG A 128 13.84 4.03 4.30
C ARG A 128 12.38 3.72 4.02
N ILE A 129 12.13 2.54 3.45
CA ILE A 129 10.79 1.98 3.30
C ILE A 129 10.71 0.70 4.12
N VAL A 130 9.66 0.59 4.94
CA VAL A 130 9.26 -0.64 5.62
C VAL A 130 7.90 -1.09 5.09
N ALA A 131 7.67 -2.40 5.09
CA ALA A 131 6.37 -2.97 4.77
C ALA A 131 6.19 -4.28 5.55
N ILE A 132 4.97 -4.57 5.97
CA ILE A 132 4.58 -5.89 6.46
C ILE A 132 3.80 -6.58 5.34
N GLY A 133 4.24 -7.79 5.01
CA GLY A 133 3.69 -8.53 3.89
C GLY A 133 3.67 -10.03 4.14
N ARG A 134 2.90 -10.74 3.32
CA ARG A 134 2.79 -12.19 3.42
C ARG A 134 4.01 -12.88 2.79
N ARG A 135 4.43 -14.01 3.36
CA ARG A 135 5.62 -14.77 2.93
C ARG A 135 5.51 -15.28 1.49
N GLU A 136 4.32 -15.58 1.02
CA GLU A 136 4.06 -16.06 -0.35
C GLU A 136 4.40 -14.99 -1.40
N LEU A 137 4.41 -13.70 -1.00
CA LEU A 137 4.77 -12.58 -1.86
C LEU A 137 6.25 -12.16 -1.72
N LEU A 138 7.07 -12.92 -0.98
CA LEU A 138 8.47 -12.57 -0.72
C LEU A 138 9.30 -12.39 -2.01
N GLY A 139 9.02 -13.18 -3.05
CA GLY A 139 9.67 -13.02 -4.35
C GLY A 139 9.34 -11.69 -5.03
N LEU A 140 8.13 -11.15 -4.85
CA LEU A 140 7.73 -9.84 -5.35
C LEU A 140 8.49 -8.73 -4.60
N TYR A 141 8.53 -8.81 -3.26
CA TYR A 141 9.21 -7.82 -2.42
C TYR A 141 10.71 -7.75 -2.71
N ARG A 142 11.38 -8.91 -2.83
CA ARG A 142 12.81 -8.96 -3.21
C ARG A 142 13.08 -8.32 -4.57
N LYS A 143 12.23 -8.56 -5.57
CA LYS A 143 12.35 -7.93 -6.90
C LYS A 143 12.14 -6.41 -6.86
N ALA A 144 11.42 -5.91 -5.87
CA ALA A 144 11.27 -4.48 -5.60
C ALA A 144 12.42 -3.90 -4.74
N GLY A 145 13.42 -4.71 -4.37
CA GLY A 145 14.58 -4.28 -3.57
C GLY A 145 14.36 -4.33 -2.06
N LEU A 146 13.26 -4.91 -1.57
CA LEU A 146 13.05 -5.11 -0.14
C LEU A 146 13.83 -6.31 0.37
N HIS A 147 14.35 -6.18 1.59
CA HIS A 147 15.04 -7.24 2.32
C HIS A 147 14.16 -7.70 3.49
N PRO A 148 13.88 -9.01 3.63
CA PRO A 148 13.18 -9.52 4.80
C PRO A 148 14.03 -9.29 6.06
N LEU A 149 13.36 -9.00 7.17
CA LEU A 149 13.93 -8.98 8.51
C LEU A 149 13.91 -10.37 9.12
#